data_AF-I3D3N0-F1
#
_entry.id   AF-I3D3N0-F1
#
_cell.length_a   1.000
_cell.length_b   1.000
_cell.length_c   1.000
_cell.angle_alpha   90.00
_cell.angle_beta   90.00
_cell.angle_gamma   90.00
#
_symmetry.space_group_name_H-M   'P 1'
#
loop_
_entity.id
_entity.type
_entity.pdbx_description
1 polymer ?
#
loop_
_entity_poly.entity_id
_entity_poly.type
_entity_poly.pdbx_seq_one_letter_code
_entity_poly.pdbx_strand_id
1 'polypeptide(L)'
;MAKKEPVSVLWQSIFMIIPIFDLYASYRVEKLRKYLLFIIIYYSITAVILLLLFPIDDKSLNSESSLLGNDFDDDGKIGWGVELIAIGISIILIRKWSRQWNEQFSENKMDDEVK
;
A
#
# COMPACT_ATOMS: atom_id res chain seq x y z
N MET A 1 -15.62 -14.21 -3.10
CA MET A 1 -15.13 -13.88 -1.74
C MET A 1 -13.87 -14.69 -1.52
N ALA A 2 -12.85 -14.10 -0.88
CA ALA A 2 -11.66 -14.85 -0.48
C ALA A 2 -12.06 -15.99 0.47
N LYS A 3 -11.33 -17.10 0.41
CA LYS A 3 -11.54 -18.22 1.33
C LYS A 3 -11.28 -17.72 2.77
N LYS A 4 -12.24 -17.93 3.67
CA LYS A 4 -12.16 -17.48 5.07
C LYS A 4 -11.27 -18.42 5.85
N GLU A 5 -9.98 -18.12 5.86
CA GLU A 5 -8.96 -18.86 6.61
C GLU A 5 -7.95 -17.89 7.24
N PRO A 6 -7.30 -18.27 8.35
CA PRO A 6 -6.26 -17.45 8.95
C PRO A 6 -5.11 -17.25 7.96
N VAL A 7 -4.51 -16.06 8.00
CA VAL A 7 -3.43 -15.66 7.11
C VAL A 7 -2.12 -15.54 7.89
N SER A 8 -1.01 -15.91 7.27
CA SER A 8 0.30 -15.67 7.88
C SER A 8 0.68 -14.19 7.76
N VAL A 9 0.84 -13.52 8.91
CA VAL A 9 1.21 -12.11 9.00
C VAL A 9 2.57 -11.81 8.33
N LEU A 10 3.49 -12.76 8.39
CA LEU A 10 4.83 -12.62 7.80
C LEU A 10 4.75 -12.62 6.27
N TRP A 11 4.01 -13.56 5.69
CA TRP A 11 3.79 -13.62 4.24
C TRP A 11 3.04 -12.40 3.72
N GLN A 12 2.03 -11.94 4.45
CA GLN A 12 1.31 -10.71 4.11
C GLN A 12 2.24 -9.49 4.10
N SER A 13 3.23 -9.44 4.99
CA SER A 13 4.22 -8.35 5.01
C SER A 13 5.14 -8.38 3.78
N ILE A 14 5.59 -9.58 3.37
CA ILE A 14 6.43 -9.74 2.17
C ILE A 14 5.66 -9.34 0.90
N PHE A 15 4.37 -9.70 0.83
CA PHE A 15 3.53 -9.35 -0.30
C PHE A 15 3.33 -7.84 -0.49
N MET A 16 3.46 -7.02 0.57
CA MET A 16 3.39 -5.55 0.43
C MET A 16 4.58 -4.94 -0.29
N ILE A 17 5.70 -5.67 -0.42
CA ILE A 17 6.91 -5.16 -1.09
C ILE A 17 6.81 -5.34 -2.60
N ILE A 18 6.01 -6.32 -3.05
CA ILE A 18 5.91 -6.65 -4.46
C ILE A 18 4.61 -6.03 -5.01
N PRO A 19 4.70 -5.18 -6.04
CA PRO A 19 3.51 -4.64 -6.70
C PRO A 19 2.55 -5.75 -7.12
N ILE A 20 1.23 -5.50 -7.06
CA ILE A 20 0.14 -6.45 -7.37
C ILE A 20 -0.13 -7.45 -6.22
N PHE A 21 0.91 -7.97 -5.57
CA PHE A 21 0.70 -8.87 -4.43
C PHE A 21 0.19 -8.14 -3.19
N ASP A 22 0.42 -6.83 -3.08
CA ASP A 22 -0.15 -5.94 -2.07
C ASP A 22 -1.69 -5.83 -2.16
N LEU A 23 -2.23 -5.77 -3.39
CA LEU A 23 -3.66 -5.82 -3.66
C LEU A 23 -4.25 -7.19 -3.29
N TYR A 24 -3.55 -8.27 -3.64
CA TYR A 24 -3.96 -9.62 -3.24
C TYR A 24 -3.95 -9.81 -1.71
N ALA A 25 -2.90 -9.33 -1.04
CA ALA A 25 -2.74 -9.34 0.40
C ALA A 25 -3.93 -8.65 1.10
N SER A 26 -4.24 -7.42 0.67
CA SER A 26 -5.36 -6.64 1.21
C SER A 26 -6.74 -7.21 0.85
N TYR A 27 -6.89 -7.85 -0.31
CA TYR A 27 -8.09 -8.60 -0.69
C TYR A 27 -8.33 -9.79 0.24
N ARG A 28 -7.29 -10.54 0.59
CA ARG A 28 -7.41 -11.75 1.42
C ARG A 28 -7.92 -11.47 2.83
N VAL A 29 -7.65 -10.27 3.37
CA VAL A 29 -8.13 -9.83 4.71
C VAL A 29 -9.37 -8.92 4.65
N GLU A 30 -10.06 -8.87 3.51
CA GLU A 30 -11.25 -8.03 3.27
C GLU A 30 -11.02 -6.53 3.54
N LYS A 31 -9.78 -6.04 3.44
CA LYS A 31 -9.42 -4.62 3.62
C LYS A 31 -9.06 -3.90 2.31
N LEU A 32 -9.28 -4.55 1.16
CA LEU A 32 -8.98 -3.98 -0.16
C LEU A 32 -9.50 -2.53 -0.33
N ARG A 33 -10.75 -2.25 0.06
CA ARG A 33 -11.31 -0.88 -0.06
C ARG A 33 -10.53 0.16 0.74
N LYS A 34 -10.08 -0.19 1.96
CA LYS A 34 -9.28 0.72 2.81
C LYS A 34 -7.87 0.90 2.24
N TYR A 35 -7.32 -0.18 1.68
CA TYR A 35 -6.01 -0.14 1.05
C TYR A 35 -6.01 0.69 -0.24
N LEU A 36 -7.03 0.54 -1.10
CA LEU A 36 -7.21 1.39 -2.29
C LEU A 36 -7.37 2.87 -1.91
N LEU A 37 -8.12 3.16 -0.86
CA LEU A 37 -8.23 4.54 -0.36
C LEU A 37 -6.87 5.09 0.08
N PHE A 38 -6.08 4.28 0.80
CA PHE A 38 -4.71 4.64 1.20
C PHE A 38 -3.83 4.93 -0.02
N ILE A 39 -3.84 4.07 -1.05
CA ILE A 39 -3.10 4.26 -2.30
C ILE A 39 -3.49 5.57 -2.99
N ILE A 40 -4.79 5.82 -3.15
CA ILE A 40 -5.29 7.03 -3.82
C ILE A 40 -4.84 8.28 -3.06
N ILE A 41 -4.99 8.29 -1.73
CA ILE A 41 -4.56 9.42 -0.89
C ILE A 41 -3.06 9.64 -1.00
N TYR A 42 -2.27 8.57 -0.91
CA TYR A 42 -0.81 8.64 -1.02
C TYR A 42 -0.38 9.27 -2.36
N TYR A 43 -0.85 8.74 -3.49
CA TYR A 43 -0.50 9.28 -4.80
C TYR A 43 -1.03 10.71 -5.02
N SER A 44 -2.22 11.02 -4.50
CA SER A 44 -2.77 12.39 -4.59
C SER A 44 -1.91 13.39 -3.83
N ILE A 45 -1.47 13.05 -2.61
CA ILE A 45 -0.59 13.90 -1.80
C ILE A 45 0.76 14.07 -2.50
N THR A 46 1.37 12.97 -2.97
CA THR A 46 2.65 13.01 -3.67
C THR A 46 2.57 13.88 -4.93
N ALA A 47 1.49 13.75 -5.72
CA ALA A 47 1.27 14.56 -6.91
C ALA A 47 1.14 16.07 -6.58
N VAL A 48 0.40 16.40 -5.51
CA VAL A 48 0.26 17.80 -5.04
C VAL A 48 1.61 18.36 -4.57
N ILE A 49 2.38 17.59 -3.79
CA ILE A 49 3.71 18.00 -3.33
C ILE A 49 4.64 18.24 -4.52
N LEU A 50 4.64 17.34 -5.50
CA LEU A 50 5.45 17.48 -6.70
C LEU A 50 5.09 18.77 -7.45
N LEU A 51 3.80 19.05 -7.64
CA LEU A 51 3.32 20.26 -8.31
C LEU A 51 3.69 21.55 -7.56
N LEU A 52 3.76 21.50 -6.22
CA LEU A 52 4.18 22.64 -5.40
C LEU A 52 5.69 22.87 -5.44
N LEU A 53 6.50 21.80 -5.47
CA LEU A 53 7.95 21.90 -5.47
C LEU A 53 8.52 22.18 -6.88
N PHE A 54 7.84 21.70 -7.91
CA PHE A 54 8.22 21.84 -9.31
C PHE A 54 7.06 22.48 -10.08
N PRO A 55 6.89 23.82 -9.99
CA PRO A 55 5.84 24.51 -10.71
C PRO A 55 6.01 24.27 -12.21
N ILE A 56 4.89 23.92 -12.87
CA ILE A 56 4.85 23.56 -14.29
C ILE A 56 5.20 24.80 -15.12
N ASP A 57 6.35 24.78 -15.77
CA ASP A 57 6.78 25.81 -16.72
C ASP A 57 6.39 25.38 -18.14
N ASP A 58 6.19 26.32 -19.07
CA ASP A 58 5.71 26.05 -20.45
C ASP A 58 6.59 25.03 -21.22
N LYS A 59 7.84 24.85 -20.79
CA LYS A 59 8.79 23.87 -21.32
C LYS A 59 8.56 22.44 -20.80
N SER A 60 8.05 22.28 -19.58
CA SER A 60 7.75 20.99 -18.94
C SER A 60 6.47 20.36 -19.50
N LEU A 61 5.50 21.17 -19.91
CA LEU A 61 4.24 20.69 -20.49
C LEU A 61 4.43 20.05 -21.88
N ASN A 62 5.54 20.36 -22.56
CA ASN A 62 5.91 19.84 -23.88
C ASN A 62 6.91 18.67 -23.83
N SER A 63 7.45 18.32 -22.65
CA SER A 63 8.21 17.09 -22.48
C SER A 63 7.23 15.96 -22.15
N GLU A 64 7.01 15.04 -23.09
CA GLU A 64 6.18 13.83 -22.93
C GLU A 64 6.58 12.94 -21.73
N SER A 65 7.69 13.24 -21.05
CA SER A 65 8.19 12.53 -19.88
C SER A 65 7.62 12.99 -18.52
N SER A 66 7.24 14.25 -18.30
CA SER A 66 7.38 14.81 -16.93
C SER A 66 6.15 14.83 -16.01
N LEU A 67 5.24 13.86 -16.07
CA LEU A 67 4.21 13.71 -15.01
C LEU A 67 4.12 12.30 -14.42
N LEU A 68 4.52 11.28 -15.18
CA LEU A 68 4.61 9.89 -14.72
C LEU A 68 5.90 9.19 -15.19
N GLY A 69 6.74 9.88 -15.96
CA GLY A 69 7.91 9.34 -16.63
C GLY A 69 9.21 9.86 -16.03
N ASN A 70 9.81 9.05 -15.18
CA ASN A 70 11.21 8.66 -15.31
C ASN A 70 12.27 9.75 -15.58
N ASP A 71 12.24 10.91 -14.94
CA ASP A 71 13.50 11.63 -14.68
C ASP A 71 14.18 10.95 -13.48
N PHE A 72 14.75 9.78 -13.81
CA PHE A 72 15.59 8.95 -12.95
C PHE A 72 17.04 9.47 -12.89
N ASP A 73 17.31 10.67 -13.38
CA ASP A 73 18.67 11.18 -13.54
C ASP A 73 18.97 12.35 -12.59
N ASP A 74 20.10 12.19 -11.89
CA ASP A 74 20.84 13.04 -10.94
C ASP A 74 20.33 13.26 -9.50
N ASP A 75 19.03 13.37 -9.22
CA ASP A 75 18.52 13.69 -7.85
C ASP A 75 17.74 12.55 -7.15
N GLY A 76 17.90 11.30 -7.63
CA GLY A 76 17.12 10.10 -7.27
C GLY A 76 17.07 9.68 -5.79
N LYS A 77 17.61 10.46 -4.84
CA LYS A 77 17.55 10.15 -3.40
C LYS A 77 16.19 10.50 -2.76
N ILE A 78 15.50 11.52 -3.25
CA ILE A 78 14.24 12.00 -2.63
C ILE A 78 13.07 11.06 -2.98
N GLY A 79 12.98 10.60 -4.24
CA GLY A 79 11.91 9.71 -4.70
C GLY A 79 11.88 8.36 -3.98
N TRP A 80 13.04 7.75 -3.75
CA TRP A 80 13.15 6.44 -3.11
C TRP A 80 12.83 6.51 -1.60
N GLY A 81 13.15 7.62 -0.94
CA GLY A 81 12.83 7.80 0.49
C GLY A 81 11.33 7.83 0.76
N VAL A 82 10.57 8.54 -0.08
CA VAL A 82 9.10 8.66 0.06
C VAL A 82 8.40 7.33 -0.23
N GLU A 83 8.89 6.57 -1.20
CA GLU A 83 8.37 5.23 -1.52
C GLU A 83 8.63 4.23 -0.38
N LEU A 84 9.86 4.23 0.18
CA LEU A 84 10.19 3.34 1.30
C LEU A 84 9.35 3.62 2.55
N ILE A 85 9.03 4.89 2.83
CA ILE A 85 8.11 5.27 3.91
C ILE A 85 6.72 4.70 3.64
N ALA A 86 6.22 4.81 2.41
CA ALA A 86 4.90 4.29 2.03
C ALA A 86 4.82 2.77 2.15
N ILE A 87 5.88 2.05 1.74
CA ILE A 87 6.00 0.60 1.93
C ILE A 87 6.00 0.26 3.42
N GLY A 88 6.75 1.00 4.24
CA GLY A 88 6.79 0.80 5.69
C GLY A 88 5.40 0.97 6.34
N ILE A 89 4.67 2.02 5.99
CA ILE A 89 3.30 2.25 6.47
C ILE A 89 2.36 1.13 6.01
N SER A 90 2.47 0.71 4.75
CA SER A 90 1.68 -0.37 4.17
C SER A 90 1.89 -1.71 4.90
N ILE A 91 3.14 -2.02 5.26
CA ILE A 91 3.48 -3.20 6.07
C ILE A 91 2.85 -3.11 7.46
N ILE A 92 2.90 -1.96 8.13
CA ILE A 92 2.29 -1.79 9.46
C ILE A 92 0.77 -2.01 9.38
N LEU A 93 0.12 -1.42 8.37
CA LEU A 93 -1.32 -1.55 8.15
C LEU A 93 -1.72 -3.00 7.88
N ILE A 94 -1.05 -3.69 6.96
CA ILE A 94 -1.41 -5.08 6.65
C ILE A 94 -1.16 -6.00 7.84
N ARG A 95 -0.13 -5.76 8.66
CA ARG A 95 0.14 -6.56 9.86
C ARG A 95 -0.98 -6.40 10.87
N LYS A 96 -1.45 -5.16 11.09
CA LYS A 96 -2.59 -4.88 11.97
C LYS A 96 -3.86 -5.54 11.45
N TRP A 97 -4.16 -5.40 10.17
CA TRP A 97 -5.36 -6.00 9.57
C TRP A 97 -5.32 -7.52 9.54
N SER A 98 -4.16 -8.11 9.30
CA SER A 98 -3.98 -9.57 9.31
C SER A 98 -4.19 -10.15 10.71
N ARG A 99 -3.75 -9.45 11.76
CA ARG A 99 -4.03 -9.86 13.15
C ARG A 99 -5.52 -9.80 13.47
N GLN A 100 -6.16 -8.67 13.16
CA GLN A 100 -7.61 -8.50 13.34
C GLN A 100 -8.43 -9.54 12.57
N TRP A 101 -7.97 -9.93 11.38
CA TRP A 101 -8.59 -10.99 10.59
C TRP A 101 -8.44 -12.35 11.28
N ASN A 102 -7.24 -12.69 11.75
CA ASN A 102 -6.98 -13.96 12.42
C ASN A 102 -7.70 -14.11 13.75
N GLU A 103 -7.88 -13.01 14.50
CA GLU A 103 -8.60 -12.97 15.77
C GLU A 103 -10.05 -13.50 15.62
N GLN A 104 -10.70 -13.23 14.48
CA GLN A 104 -12.05 -13.73 14.17
C GLN A 104 -12.12 -15.26 14.12
N PHE A 105 -11.01 -15.95 13.90
CA PHE A 105 -10.94 -17.41 13.84
C PHE A 105 -10.48 -18.03 15.17
N SER A 106 -9.81 -17.26 16.04
CA SER A 106 -9.48 -17.73 17.38
C SER A 106 -10.65 -17.61 18.35
N GLU A 107 -11.44 -16.54 18.25
CA GLU A 107 -12.63 -16.35 19.10
C GLU A 107 -13.72 -17.40 18.78
N ASN A 108 -14.00 -17.63 17.49
CA ASN A 108 -14.98 -18.65 17.08
C ASN A 108 -14.61 -20.08 17.50
N LYS A 109 -13.30 -20.39 17.65
CA LYS A 109 -12.87 -21.70 18.15
C LYS A 109 -13.19 -21.92 19.62
N MET A 110 -13.18 -20.87 20.45
CA MET A 110 -13.51 -21.01 21.88
C MET A 110 -15.02 -21.19 22.09
N ASP A 111 -15.86 -20.53 21.29
CA ASP A 111 -17.32 -20.66 21.40
C ASP A 111 -17.85 -22.04 20.98
N ASP A 112 -17.15 -22.73 20.07
CA ASP A 112 -17.48 -24.09 19.63
C ASP A 112 -17.04 -25.16 20.64
N GLU A 113 -16.04 -24.90 21.49
CA GLU A 113 -15.58 -25.83 22.54
C GLU A 113 -16.42 -25.75 23.83
N VAL A 114 -17.22 -24.69 24.01
CA VAL A 114 -18.04 -24.45 25.20
C VAL A 114 -19.48 -25.00 25.06
N LYS A 115 -19.88 -25.45 23.86
CA LYS A 115 -21.20 -26.07 23.58
C LYS A 115 -21.15 -27.58 23.56
#